data_AF-A0A148KL29-F1
#
_entry.id   AF-A0A148KL29-F1
#
_cell.length_a   1.000
_cell.length_b   1.000
_cell.length_c   1.000
_cell.angle_alpha   90.00
_cell.angle_beta   90.00
_cell.angle_gamma   90.00
#
_symmetry.space_group_name_H-M   'P 1'
#
loop_
_entity.id
_entity.type
_entity.pdbx_description
1 polymer ?
#
loop_
_entity_poly.entity_id
_entity_poly.type
_entity_poly.pdbx_seq_one_letter_code
_entity_poly.pdbx_strand_id
1 'polypeptide(L)'
;MAIPFVGEDYAWFSEGFASYMQYQIMAQNGMLTLPIEQAYANKIGPQLKWFQSDSNAAFIATHLMKKRQFPAAYWGAAWFFVLADTQLRNKHQLTLTQVISRYQQAGRRTDDSIQALLSSLDTLISDTLFNDLLIQFEQQPAHTLYPVDWSEPSQKAD
;
A
#
# COMPACT_ATOMS: atom_id res chain seq x y z
N MET A 1 5.36 5.93 16.29
CA MET A 1 4.89 4.85 15.39
C MET A 1 3.73 5.42 14.58
N ALA A 2 3.69 5.18 13.26
CA ALA A 2 2.69 5.78 12.36
C ALA A 2 1.41 4.95 12.23
N ILE A 3 1.54 3.62 12.22
CA ILE A 3 0.45 2.65 12.39
C ILE A 3 0.86 1.63 13.47
N PRO A 4 -0.09 1.01 14.19
CA PRO A 4 0.21 -0.06 15.14
C PRO A 4 0.66 -1.35 14.43
N PHE A 5 1.31 -2.23 15.19
CA PHE A 5 1.55 -3.60 14.74
C PHE A 5 0.25 -4.40 14.85
N VAL A 6 -0.13 -5.06 13.76
CA VAL A 6 -1.44 -5.70 13.59
C VAL A 6 -1.37 -7.22 13.48
N GLY A 7 -0.30 -7.81 14.04
CA GLY A 7 -0.08 -9.26 14.09
C GLY A 7 0.94 -9.77 13.06
N GLU A 8 1.54 -10.93 13.34
CA GLU A 8 2.58 -11.54 12.50
C GLU A 8 2.07 -11.93 11.11
N ASP A 9 0.82 -12.37 11.02
CA ASP A 9 0.18 -12.72 9.74
C ASP A 9 0.00 -11.51 8.82
N TYR A 10 0.03 -10.30 9.39
CA TYR A 10 -0.04 -9.03 8.67
C TYR A 10 1.28 -8.25 8.69
N ALA A 11 2.42 -8.90 8.98
CA ALA A 11 3.72 -8.26 8.92
C ALA A 11 4.01 -7.63 7.54
N TRP A 12 3.50 -8.24 6.47
CA TRP A 12 3.60 -7.69 5.11
C TRP A 12 2.98 -6.29 4.99
N PHE A 13 1.88 -6.03 5.72
CA PHE A 13 1.20 -4.74 5.72
C PHE A 13 2.07 -3.67 6.37
N SER A 14 2.67 -3.98 7.53
CA SER A 14 3.59 -3.06 8.22
C SER A 14 4.84 -2.75 7.39
N GLU A 15 5.45 -3.76 6.76
CA GLU A 15 6.63 -3.58 5.90
C GLU A 15 6.31 -2.84 4.60
N GLY A 16 5.14 -3.11 4.00
CA GLY A 16 4.63 -2.37 2.86
C GLY A 16 4.40 -0.90 3.20
N PHE A 17 3.84 -0.62 4.38
CA PHE A 17 3.61 0.74 4.84
C PHE A 17 4.94 1.48 5.03
N ALA A 18 5.92 0.84 5.66
CA ALA A 18 7.25 1.41 5.83
C ALA A 18 7.91 1.74 4.49
N SER A 19 7.78 0.84 3.51
CA SER A 19 8.33 1.02 2.16
C SER A 19 7.64 2.15 1.38
N TYR A 20 6.32 2.28 1.52
CA TYR A 20 5.57 3.42 0.99
C TYR A 20 6.05 4.72 1.65
N MET A 21 6.07 4.78 2.98
CA MET A 21 6.46 5.99 3.73
C MET A 21 7.89 6.43 3.47
N GLN A 22 8.80 5.49 3.18
CA GLN A 22 10.18 5.83 2.80
C GLN A 22 10.20 6.88 1.70
N TYR A 23 9.40 6.72 0.66
CA TYR A 23 9.39 7.62 -0.49
C TYR A 23 8.60 8.90 -0.23
N GLN A 24 7.54 8.84 0.59
CA GLN A 24 6.84 10.04 1.04
C GLN A 24 7.78 10.99 1.80
N ILE A 25 8.60 10.44 2.70
CA ILE A 25 9.59 11.21 3.47
C ILE A 25 10.68 11.76 2.54
N MET A 26 11.20 10.95 1.62
CA MET A 26 12.20 11.43 0.66
C MET A 26 11.65 12.57 -0.22
N ALA A 27 10.41 12.44 -0.70
CA ALA A 27 9.76 13.48 -1.50
C ALA A 27 9.59 14.79 -0.69
N GLN A 28 9.11 14.69 0.55
CA GLN A 28 8.93 15.85 1.44
C GLN A 28 10.25 16.58 1.71
N ASN A 29 11.37 15.85 1.78
CA ASN A 29 12.69 16.42 2.00
C ASN A 29 13.44 16.80 0.71
N GLY A 30 12.78 16.77 -0.46
CA GLY A 30 13.40 17.12 -1.75
C GLY A 30 14.53 16.17 -2.18
N MET A 31 14.53 14.94 -1.68
CA MET A 31 15.57 13.93 -1.95
C MET A 31 15.27 13.07 -3.18
N LEU A 32 14.05 13.13 -3.72
CA LEU A 32 13.72 12.42 -4.96
C LEU A 32 14.12 13.26 -6.18
N THR A 33 14.89 12.65 -7.07
CA THR A 33 15.27 13.22 -8.37
C THR A 33 14.23 12.98 -9.45
N LEU A 34 13.31 12.04 -9.22
CA LEU A 34 12.20 11.69 -10.10
C LEU A 34 10.86 12.04 -9.43
N PRO A 35 9.79 12.24 -10.22
CA PRO A 35 8.42 12.21 -9.69
C PRO A 35 8.20 10.98 -8.82
N ILE A 36 7.46 11.13 -7.72
CA ILE A 36 7.29 10.07 -6.72
C ILE A 36 6.63 8.82 -7.31
N GLU A 37 5.74 9.00 -8.29
CA GLU A 37 5.07 7.94 -9.04
C GLU A 37 6.10 7.11 -9.84
N GLN A 38 7.01 7.78 -10.55
CA GLN A 38 8.10 7.12 -11.27
C GLN A 38 9.08 6.44 -10.33
N ALA A 39 9.35 7.04 -9.17
CA ALA A 39 10.18 6.43 -8.16
C ALA A 39 9.55 5.10 -7.70
N TYR A 40 8.25 5.06 -7.38
CA TYR A 40 7.56 3.83 -7.02
C TYR A 40 7.57 2.81 -8.14
N ALA A 41 7.29 3.23 -9.38
CA ALA A 41 7.34 2.36 -10.56
C ALA A 41 8.70 1.64 -10.67
N ASN A 42 9.79 2.37 -10.48
CA ASN A 42 11.15 1.81 -10.53
C ASN A 42 11.44 0.77 -9.43
N LYS A 43 10.77 0.86 -8.27
CA LYS A 43 10.94 -0.11 -7.17
C LYS A 43 10.00 -1.29 -7.27
N ILE A 44 8.74 -1.04 -7.61
CA ILE A 44 7.67 -2.04 -7.66
C ILE A 44 7.75 -2.85 -8.95
N GLY A 45 8.09 -2.23 -10.08
CA GLY A 45 8.12 -2.85 -11.40
C GLY A 45 8.90 -4.17 -11.47
N PRO A 46 10.15 -4.23 -10.98
CA PRO A 46 10.92 -5.48 -10.97
C PRO A 46 10.31 -6.59 -10.10
N GLN A 47 9.40 -6.25 -9.18
CA GLN A 47 8.73 -7.21 -8.28
C GLN A 47 7.43 -7.76 -8.85
N LEU A 48 6.85 -7.12 -9.89
CA LEU A 48 5.57 -7.52 -10.47
C LEU A 48 5.52 -8.99 -10.89
N LYS A 49 6.65 -9.54 -11.37
CA LYS A 49 6.77 -10.96 -11.74
C LYS A 49 6.32 -11.94 -10.66
N TRP A 50 6.37 -11.56 -9.37
CA TRP A 50 5.91 -12.38 -8.27
C TRP A 50 4.40 -12.30 -8.05
N PHE A 51 3.78 -11.18 -8.44
CA PHE A 51 2.37 -10.87 -8.27
C PHE A 51 1.54 -11.10 -9.56
N GLN A 52 2.18 -11.42 -10.67
CA GLN A 52 1.53 -11.99 -11.87
C GLN A 52 1.17 -13.46 -11.61
N SER A 53 0.19 -13.69 -10.73
CA SER A 53 -0.20 -15.01 -10.23
C SER A 53 -1.69 -15.05 -9.89
N ASP A 54 -2.29 -16.24 -10.01
CA ASP A 54 -3.66 -16.55 -9.58
C ASP A 54 -3.84 -16.54 -8.05
N SER A 55 -2.73 -16.57 -7.29
CA SER A 55 -2.76 -16.43 -5.84
C SER A 55 -3.04 -14.98 -5.42
N ASN A 56 -3.64 -14.78 -4.26
CA ASN A 56 -3.90 -13.44 -3.75
C ASN A 56 -2.63 -12.72 -3.26
N ALA A 57 -2.65 -11.39 -3.30
CA ALA A 57 -1.48 -10.55 -3.03
C ALA A 57 -0.98 -10.66 -1.59
N ALA A 58 -1.89 -10.74 -0.61
CA ALA A 58 -1.54 -10.89 0.81
C ALA A 58 -0.80 -12.21 1.07
N PHE A 59 -1.26 -13.31 0.46
CA PHE A 59 -0.61 -14.61 0.51
C PHE A 59 0.78 -14.56 -0.12
N ILE A 60 0.91 -14.00 -1.32
CA ILE A 60 2.20 -13.87 -2.02
C ILE A 60 3.19 -13.07 -1.18
N ALA A 61 2.80 -11.90 -0.66
CA ALA A 61 3.67 -11.06 0.15
C ALA A 61 4.14 -11.79 1.42
N THR A 62 3.21 -12.44 2.14
CA THR A 62 3.53 -13.26 3.32
C THR A 62 4.49 -14.41 2.98
N HIS A 63 4.26 -15.09 1.86
CA HIS A 63 5.12 -16.18 1.39
C HIS A 63 6.54 -15.67 1.06
N LEU A 64 6.65 -14.54 0.37
CA LEU A 64 7.93 -13.92 0.03
C LEU A 64 8.73 -13.51 1.27
N MET A 65 8.06 -12.98 2.31
CA MET A 65 8.70 -12.70 3.61
C MET A 65 9.27 -13.97 4.24
N LYS A 66 8.47 -15.05 4.30
CA LYS A 66 8.90 -16.36 4.84
C LYS A 66 10.08 -16.93 4.05
N LYS A 67 10.14 -16.69 2.73
CA LYS A 67 11.25 -17.08 1.84
C LYS A 67 12.42 -16.09 1.86
N ARG A 68 12.39 -15.06 2.71
CA ARG A 68 13.42 -14.00 2.81
C ARG A 68 13.65 -13.24 1.49
N GLN A 69 12.65 -13.21 0.63
CA GLN A 69 12.62 -12.40 -0.59
C GLN A 69 12.14 -10.98 -0.24
N PHE A 70 12.85 -10.33 0.68
CA PHE A 70 12.40 -9.08 1.32
C PHE A 70 12.12 -7.95 0.34
N PRO A 71 12.95 -7.65 -0.68
CA PRO A 71 12.63 -6.59 -1.63
C PRO A 71 11.29 -6.81 -2.34
N ALA A 72 10.99 -8.06 -2.74
CA ALA A 72 9.75 -8.41 -3.40
C ALA A 72 8.55 -8.32 -2.45
N ALA A 73 8.71 -8.81 -1.22
CA ALA A 73 7.67 -8.69 -0.20
C ALA A 73 7.35 -7.24 0.13
N TYR A 74 8.37 -6.41 0.37
CA TYR A 74 8.23 -5.05 0.88
C TYR A 74 7.69 -4.10 -0.18
N TRP A 75 8.32 -4.08 -1.36
CA TRP A 75 7.86 -3.24 -2.47
C TRP A 75 6.59 -3.77 -3.13
N GLY A 76 6.39 -5.08 -3.14
CA GLY A 76 5.12 -5.68 -3.54
C GLY A 76 3.98 -5.22 -2.62
N ALA A 77 4.17 -5.32 -1.31
CA ALA A 77 3.20 -4.85 -0.32
C ALA A 77 2.99 -3.32 -0.35
N ALA A 78 4.02 -2.53 -0.68
CA ALA A 78 3.90 -1.07 -0.82
C ALA A 78 2.83 -0.66 -1.83
N TRP A 79 2.53 -1.52 -2.82
CA TRP A 79 1.49 -1.28 -3.80
C TRP A 79 0.10 -1.08 -3.19
N PHE A 80 -0.21 -1.77 -2.09
CA PHE A 80 -1.46 -1.53 -1.33
C PHE A 80 -1.60 -0.05 -0.99
N PHE A 81 -0.55 0.57 -0.46
CA PHE A 81 -0.57 1.95 -0.02
C PHE A 81 -0.51 2.95 -1.16
N VAL A 82 0.15 2.61 -2.28
CA VAL A 82 0.10 3.42 -3.50
C VAL A 82 -1.31 3.44 -4.10
N LEU A 83 -2.00 2.29 -4.14
CA LEU A 83 -3.39 2.20 -4.56
C LEU A 83 -4.32 2.97 -3.62
N ALA A 84 -4.14 2.82 -2.30
CA ALA A 84 -4.93 3.54 -1.30
C ALA A 84 -4.75 5.06 -1.44
N ASP A 85 -3.52 5.57 -1.56
CA ASP A 85 -3.24 7.00 -1.76
C ASP A 85 -3.87 7.52 -3.06
N THR A 86 -3.76 6.75 -4.15
CA THR A 86 -4.40 7.10 -5.44
C THR A 86 -5.92 7.21 -5.31
N GLN A 87 -6.56 6.22 -4.68
CA GLN A 87 -8.01 6.23 -4.49
C GLN A 87 -8.46 7.36 -3.56
N LEU A 88 -7.71 7.65 -2.50
CA LEU A 88 -7.99 8.78 -1.60
C LEU A 88 -7.92 10.11 -2.33
N ARG A 89 -6.91 10.32 -3.17
CA ARG A 89 -6.77 11.57 -3.94
C ARG A 89 -7.95 11.76 -4.88
N ASN A 90 -8.36 10.68 -5.55
CA ASN A 90 -9.42 10.72 -6.55
C ASN A 90 -10.82 10.87 -5.94
N LYS A 91 -11.12 10.15 -4.85
CA LYS A 91 -12.46 10.11 -4.24
C LYS A 91 -12.66 11.17 -3.16
N HIS A 92 -11.62 11.47 -2.39
CA HIS A 92 -11.71 12.24 -1.16
C HIS A 92 -10.88 13.53 -1.16
N GLN A 93 -10.08 13.78 -2.19
CA GLN A 93 -9.13 14.90 -2.25
C GLN A 93 -8.17 14.92 -1.05
N LEU A 94 -7.87 13.72 -0.52
CA LEU A 94 -6.96 13.48 0.58
C LEU A 94 -5.79 12.63 0.12
N THR A 95 -4.67 12.78 0.81
CA THR A 95 -3.53 11.86 0.72
C THR A 95 -3.55 10.89 1.89
N LEU A 96 -2.97 9.71 1.70
CA LEU A 96 -2.80 8.73 2.76
C LEU A 96 -2.02 9.32 3.94
N THR A 97 -0.98 10.12 3.70
CA THR A 97 -0.21 10.78 4.78
C THR A 97 -1.08 11.72 5.62
N GLN A 98 -2.04 12.43 5.02
CA GLN A 98 -3.02 13.23 5.76
C GLN A 98 -3.97 12.35 6.59
N VAL A 99 -4.46 11.23 6.04
CA VAL A 99 -5.33 10.30 6.77
C VAL A 99 -4.59 9.70 7.97
N ILE A 100 -3.35 9.24 7.79
CA ILE A 100 -2.51 8.72 8.88
C ILE A 100 -2.24 9.79 9.95
N SER A 101 -1.98 11.04 9.54
CA SER A 101 -1.80 12.14 10.51
C SER A 101 -3.06 12.36 11.36
N ARG A 102 -4.25 12.35 10.75
CA ARG A 102 -5.54 12.44 11.47
C ARG A 102 -5.75 11.25 12.42
N TYR A 103 -5.43 10.05 11.96
CA TYR A 103 -5.49 8.84 12.78
C TYR A 103 -4.61 8.94 14.03
N GLN A 104 -3.39 9.44 13.89
CA GLN A 104 -2.48 9.65 15.01
C GLN A 104 -2.98 10.73 15.98
N GLN A 105 -3.56 11.81 15.47
CA GLN A 105 -4.12 12.90 16.28
C GLN A 105 -5.35 12.44 17.07
N ALA A 106 -6.12 11.49 16.55
CA ALA A 106 -7.26 10.89 17.25
C ALA A 106 -6.86 9.95 18.41
N GLY A 107 -5.55 9.82 18.72
CA GLY A 107 -5.05 9.06 19.87
C GLY A 107 -5.14 7.54 19.71
N ARG A 108 -5.57 7.04 18.54
CA ARG A 108 -5.84 5.63 18.25
C ARG A 108 -4.55 4.81 18.18
N ARG A 109 -4.01 4.46 19.33
CA ARG A 109 -2.85 3.55 19.49
C ARG A 109 -3.27 2.17 19.99
N THR A 110 -4.56 1.88 20.03
CA THR A 110 -5.15 0.69 20.64
C THR A 110 -5.71 -0.30 19.62
N ASP A 111 -5.67 0.02 18.33
CA ASP A 111 -6.07 -0.94 17.30
C ASP A 111 -5.03 -2.06 17.26
N ASP A 112 -5.44 -3.26 17.66
CA ASP A 112 -4.59 -4.45 17.85
C ASP A 112 -4.72 -5.47 16.71
N SER A 113 -5.60 -5.20 15.75
CA SER A 113 -5.86 -6.03 14.57
C SER A 113 -5.90 -5.17 13.32
N ILE A 114 -5.68 -5.81 12.16
CA ILE A 114 -5.75 -5.11 10.87
C ILE A 114 -7.17 -4.56 10.64
N GLN A 115 -8.22 -5.31 11.00
CA GLN A 115 -9.60 -4.87 10.83
C GLN A 115 -9.91 -3.63 11.68
N ALA A 116 -9.44 -3.58 12.93
CA ALA A 116 -9.62 -2.40 13.78
C ALA A 116 -8.90 -1.17 13.18
N LEU A 117 -7.65 -1.35 12.73
CA LEU A 117 -6.88 -0.28 12.09
C LEU A 117 -7.59 0.23 10.83
N LEU A 118 -7.96 -0.65 9.89
CA LEU A 118 -8.56 -0.24 8.63
C LEU A 118 -9.94 0.39 8.85
N SER A 119 -10.76 -0.15 9.76
CA SER A 119 -12.06 0.45 10.14
C SER A 119 -11.87 1.85 10.73
N SER A 120 -10.78 2.04 11.48
CA SER A 120 -10.43 3.35 12.02
C SER A 120 -10.08 4.35 10.92
N LEU A 121 -9.32 3.94 9.91
CA LEU A 121 -8.96 4.78 8.77
C LEU A 121 -10.19 5.09 7.89
N ASP A 122 -11.03 4.10 7.64
CA ASP A 122 -12.29 4.21 6.91
C ASP A 122 -13.25 5.21 7.57
N THR A 123 -13.36 5.18 8.91
CA THR A 123 -14.15 6.15 9.68
C THR A 123 -13.69 7.60 9.46
N LEU A 124 -12.38 7.85 9.25
CA LEU A 124 -11.84 9.20 9.05
C LEU A 124 -12.16 9.80 7.67
N ILE A 125 -12.54 8.94 6.72
CA ILE A 125 -12.88 9.32 5.34
C ILE A 125 -14.36 9.05 5.02
N SER A 126 -15.14 8.52 5.97
CA SER A 126 -16.54 8.13 5.81
C SER A 126 -16.80 7.24 4.59
N ASP A 127 -15.90 6.26 4.35
CA ASP A 127 -15.89 5.34 3.22
C ASP A 127 -15.29 3.99 3.66
N THR A 128 -15.46 2.91 2.90
CA THR A 128 -14.95 1.56 3.20
C THR A 128 -13.68 1.21 2.41
N LEU A 129 -13.03 2.22 1.84
CA LEU A 129 -11.91 2.11 0.91
C LEU A 129 -10.81 1.15 1.38
N PHE A 130 -10.38 1.24 2.64
CA PHE A 130 -9.27 0.45 3.14
C PHE A 130 -9.65 -1.01 3.37
N ASN A 131 -10.81 -1.26 3.99
CA ASN A 131 -11.30 -2.63 4.17
C ASN A 131 -11.60 -3.30 2.81
N ASP A 132 -12.22 -2.59 1.88
CA ASP A 132 -12.48 -3.11 0.54
C ASP A 132 -11.18 -3.46 -0.20
N LEU A 133 -10.14 -2.64 -0.04
CA LEU A 133 -8.83 -2.91 -0.63
C LEU A 133 -8.16 -4.12 0.04
N LEU A 134 -8.29 -4.31 1.36
CA LEU A 134 -7.77 -5.50 2.03
C LEU A 134 -8.48 -6.76 1.53
N ILE A 135 -9.81 -6.74 1.43
CA ILE A 135 -10.60 -7.84 0.89
C ILE A 135 -10.11 -8.21 -0.51
N GLN A 136 -9.87 -7.22 -1.37
CA GLN A 136 -9.30 -7.45 -2.69
C GLN A 136 -7.94 -8.15 -2.61
N PHE A 137 -7.03 -7.65 -1.78
CA PHE A 137 -5.69 -8.23 -1.60
C PHE A 137 -5.69 -9.65 -1.02
N GLU A 138 -6.72 -10.02 -0.25
CA GLU A 138 -6.86 -11.34 0.38
C GLU A 138 -7.66 -12.34 -0.47
N GLN A 139 -8.48 -11.88 -1.41
CA GLN A 139 -9.44 -12.74 -2.12
C GLN A 139 -9.28 -12.76 -3.63
N GLN A 140 -8.77 -11.69 -4.25
CA GLN A 140 -8.62 -11.64 -5.70
C GLN A 140 -7.25 -12.15 -6.14
N PRO A 141 -7.15 -12.74 -7.35
CA PRO A 141 -5.87 -13.02 -7.98
C PRO A 141 -4.98 -11.77 -8.04
N ALA A 142 -3.72 -11.87 -7.64
CA ALA A 142 -2.85 -10.70 -7.57
C ALA A 142 -2.69 -10.01 -8.94
N HIS A 143 -2.72 -10.77 -10.04
CA HIS A 143 -2.62 -10.20 -11.38
C HIS A 143 -3.78 -9.26 -11.75
N THR A 144 -4.90 -9.24 -11.02
CA THR A 144 -6.00 -8.27 -11.24
C THR A 144 -5.78 -6.95 -10.54
N LEU A 145 -4.90 -6.91 -9.53
CA LEU A 145 -4.63 -5.72 -8.71
C LEU A 145 -3.34 -5.01 -9.11
N TYR A 146 -2.41 -5.74 -9.69
CA TYR A 146 -1.11 -5.24 -10.11
C TYR A 146 -1.09 -4.98 -11.61
N PRO A 147 -0.43 -3.89 -12.06
CA PRO A 147 -0.29 -3.65 -13.49
C PRO A 147 0.55 -4.76 -14.13
N VAL A 148 0.24 -5.11 -15.38
CA VAL A 148 0.96 -6.13 -16.16
C VAL A 148 2.39 -5.70 -16.45
N ASP A 149 2.55 -4.42 -16.78
CA ASP A 149 3.83 -3.72 -16.82
C ASP A 149 3.66 -2.30 -16.29
N TRP A 150 4.78 -1.68 -15.91
CA TRP A 150 4.84 -0.23 -15.71
C TRP A 150 5.27 0.41 -17.02
N SER A 151 4.58 0.15 -18.13
CA SER A 151 4.64 1.07 -19.26
C SER A 151 3.93 2.36 -18.83
N GLU A 152 4.51 3.51 -19.18
CA GLU A 152 3.92 4.83 -18.87
C GLU A 152 2.41 4.82 -19.14
N PRO A 153 1.59 5.56 -18.35
CA PRO A 153 0.17 5.65 -18.62
C PRO A 153 0.00 6.11 -20.07
N SER A 154 -0.51 5.20 -20.90
CA SER A 154 -0.93 5.54 -22.25
C SER A 154 -1.95 6.65 -22.10
N GLN A 155 -1.56 7.87 -22.49
CA GLN A 155 -2.48 8.95 -22.76
C GLN A 155 -3.41 8.46 -23.86
N LYS A 156 -4.53 7.83 -23.49
CA LYS A 156 -5.73 7.86 -24.31
C LYS A 156 -6.53 9.04 -23.83
N ALA A 157 -6.24 10.17 -24.46
CA ALA A 157 -7.19 11.25 -24.58
C ALA A 157 -8.31 10.74 -25.49
N ASP A 158 -9.50 10.59 -24.92
CA ASP A 158 -10.76 10.65 -25.66
C ASP A 158 -11.47 11.94 -25.25
#